data_AF-A0A2J7RA22-F1
#
_entry.id   AF-A0A2J7RA22-F1
#
_cell.length_a   1.000
_cell.length_b   1.000
_cell.length_c   1.000
_cell.angle_alpha   90.00
_cell.angle_beta   90.00
_cell.angle_gamma   90.00
#
_symmetry.space_group_name_H-M   'P 1'
#
loop_
_entity.id
_entity.type
_entity.pdbx_description
1 polymer ?
#
loop_
_entity_poly.entity_id
_entity_poly.type
_entity_poly.pdbx_seq_one_letter_code
_entity_poly.pdbx_strand_id
1 'polypeptide(L)'
;MAMDNVKKVSHCINIASSRTFKRYEKERLLEEADSEHESAEGDEEEIDDDLDPFVRHFNYDLEENLLEAVSTLPKTVDKHQQHWPILGQFTVHIPKAKTKTLVSIPKVTIEEKRKFAKTGTVPQRITSVCFTQLHVKSQIQNNITKANFTNLHEIHTENMDPLTPLQKELFSIINNYQDLYYPERTLKNGEEIRFTYCLHSINHILKTRTKILHHNNKLLNKYEVPEEYRDQGLVRPKVIILVPFREAALRVVKMMMEIILPDEKANVMNKRRFFDEFTGNEIAMPKKKPRPEDYEETFVGNTDDTFRIGITVTKKSIRVSCITGLPYKCYGVRHISTV
;
A
#
# COMPACT_ATOMS: atom_id res chain seq x y z
N MET A 1 -13.68 49.96 -2.23
CA MET A 1 -13.34 48.95 -1.20
C MET A 1 -13.69 47.50 -1.59
N ALA A 2 -14.83 47.22 -2.25
CA ALA A 2 -15.18 45.85 -2.67
C ALA A 2 -14.36 45.30 -3.87
N MET A 3 -14.00 46.15 -4.84
CA MET A 3 -13.26 45.71 -6.05
C MET A 3 -11.78 45.36 -5.79
N ASP A 4 -11.14 45.96 -4.79
CA ASP A 4 -9.73 45.66 -4.45
C ASP A 4 -9.57 44.31 -3.76
N ASN A 5 -10.60 43.86 -3.02
CA ASN A 5 -10.62 42.54 -2.39
C ASN A 5 -10.79 41.41 -3.42
N VAL A 6 -11.56 41.61 -4.49
CA VAL A 6 -11.73 40.62 -5.57
C VAL A 6 -10.43 40.44 -6.36
N LYS A 7 -9.71 41.53 -6.65
CA LYS A 7 -8.40 41.45 -7.33
C LYS A 7 -7.34 40.76 -6.46
N LYS A 8 -7.32 40.99 -5.15
CA LYS A 8 -6.43 40.28 -4.21
C LYS A 8 -6.72 38.79 -4.15
N VAL A 9 -7.99 38.38 -4.06
CA VAL A 9 -8.35 36.95 -4.02
C VAL A 9 -7.99 36.25 -5.34
N SER A 10 -8.25 36.88 -6.49
CA SER A 10 -7.90 36.32 -7.81
C SER A 10 -6.38 36.20 -8.01
N HIS A 11 -5.60 37.19 -7.54
CA HIS A 11 -4.15 37.14 -7.56
C HIS A 11 -3.58 36.04 -6.63
N CYS A 12 -4.15 35.87 -5.43
CA CYS A 12 -3.78 34.79 -4.52
C CYS A 12 -4.10 33.39 -5.09
N ILE A 13 -5.22 33.23 -5.80
CA ILE A 13 -5.59 31.96 -6.47
C ILE A 13 -4.60 31.63 -7.60
N ASN A 14 -4.20 32.62 -8.41
CA ASN A 14 -3.23 32.43 -9.48
C ASN A 14 -1.82 32.10 -8.95
N ILE A 15 -1.41 32.74 -7.85
CA ILE A 15 -0.14 32.41 -7.17
C ILE A 15 -0.19 31.01 -6.57
N ALA A 16 -1.30 30.62 -5.92
CA ALA A 16 -1.48 29.28 -5.39
C ALA A 16 -1.41 28.23 -6.50
N SER A 17 -2.15 28.42 -7.60
CA SER A 17 -2.13 27.54 -8.77
C SER A 17 -0.73 27.42 -9.41
N SER A 18 -0.03 28.54 -9.58
CA SER A 18 1.35 28.56 -10.10
C SER A 18 2.34 27.86 -9.17
N ARG A 19 2.19 28.00 -7.84
CA ARG A 19 3.02 27.28 -6.85
C ARG A 19 2.75 25.78 -6.88
N THR A 20 1.49 25.35 -7.02
CA THR A 20 1.15 23.93 -7.14
C THR A 20 1.67 23.33 -8.43
N PHE A 21 1.57 24.06 -9.55
CA PHE A 21 2.10 23.63 -10.85
C PHE A 21 3.63 23.52 -10.83
N LYS A 22 4.33 24.54 -10.33
CA LYS A 22 5.80 24.49 -10.16
C LYS A 22 6.26 23.39 -9.22
N ARG A 23 5.45 23.07 -8.20
CA ARG A 23 5.71 21.93 -7.31
C ARG A 23 5.56 20.62 -8.06
N TYR A 24 4.49 20.43 -8.82
CA TYR A 24 4.27 19.24 -9.65
C TYR A 24 5.39 19.05 -10.69
N GLU A 25 5.81 20.13 -11.35
CA GLU A 25 6.89 20.09 -12.35
C GLU A 25 8.24 19.74 -11.70
N LYS A 26 8.53 20.29 -10.51
CA LYS A 26 9.70 19.90 -9.72
C LYS A 26 9.63 18.45 -9.25
N GLU A 27 8.44 17.97 -8.88
CA GLU A 27 8.21 16.57 -8.49
C GLU A 27 8.46 15.62 -9.67
N ARG A 28 8.01 15.99 -10.87
CA ARG A 28 8.25 15.24 -12.11
C ARG A 28 9.73 15.17 -12.47
N LEU A 29 10.44 16.30 -12.41
CA LEU A 29 11.88 16.38 -12.73
C LEU A 29 12.75 15.59 -11.74
N LEU A 30 12.38 15.57 -10.45
CA LEU A 30 13.07 14.73 -9.45
C LEU A 30 12.82 13.24 -9.69
N GLU A 31 11.61 12.86 -10.10
CA GLU A 31 11.29 11.47 -10.46
C GLU A 31 11.99 11.04 -11.76
N GLU A 32 12.09 11.92 -12.77
CA GLU A 32 12.86 11.69 -14.00
C GLU A 32 14.34 11.48 -13.68
N ALA A 33 14.94 12.33 -12.85
CA ALA A 33 16.34 12.20 -12.41
C ALA A 33 16.60 10.92 -11.59
N ASP A 34 15.69 10.54 -10.68
CA ASP A 34 15.80 9.29 -9.94
C ASP A 34 15.64 8.08 -10.88
N SER A 35 14.82 8.18 -11.93
CA SER A 35 14.60 7.09 -12.90
C SER A 35 15.80 6.84 -13.83
N GLU A 36 16.50 7.89 -14.27
CA GLU A 36 17.70 7.79 -15.12
C GLU A 36 18.89 7.19 -14.36
N HIS A 37 19.02 7.49 -13.06
CA HIS A 37 20.08 6.91 -12.23
C HIS A 37 19.80 5.45 -11.85
N GLU A 38 18.53 5.04 -11.79
CA GLU A 38 18.10 3.68 -11.44
C GLU A 38 18.11 2.73 -12.64
N SER A 39 17.94 3.22 -13.88
CA SER A 39 17.97 2.39 -15.10
C SER A 39 19.37 1.83 -15.39
N ALA A 40 20.43 2.50 -14.95
CA ALA A 40 21.82 2.06 -15.16
C ALA A 40 22.29 0.94 -14.21
N GLU A 41 21.57 0.67 -13.12
CA GLU A 41 21.94 -0.35 -12.10
C GLU A 41 20.99 -1.56 -12.11
N GLY A 42 20.07 -1.66 -13.07
CA GLY A 42 18.90 -2.54 -13.02
C GLY A 42 18.88 -3.70 -14.02
N ASP A 43 20.02 -4.16 -14.54
CA ASP A 43 20.10 -5.36 -15.39
C ASP A 43 20.03 -6.66 -14.56
N GLU A 44 19.01 -6.79 -13.70
CA GLU A 44 18.56 -8.09 -13.23
C GLU A 44 17.41 -8.53 -14.14
N GLU A 45 17.68 -9.46 -15.05
CA GLU A 45 16.68 -10.14 -15.87
C GLU A 45 15.50 -10.61 -15.01
N GLU A 46 14.32 -10.02 -15.19
CA GLU A 46 13.11 -10.56 -14.57
C GLU A 46 12.75 -11.89 -15.23
N ILE A 47 12.88 -12.95 -14.46
CA ILE A 47 12.16 -14.20 -14.69
C ILE A 47 10.67 -13.87 -14.64
N ASP A 48 9.99 -13.96 -15.79
CA ASP A 48 8.53 -13.99 -15.95
C ASP A 48 7.98 -15.28 -15.31
N ASP A 49 8.20 -15.46 -14.00
CA ASP A 49 7.73 -16.62 -13.30
C ASP A 49 6.33 -16.35 -12.79
N ASP A 50 5.35 -17.03 -13.37
CA ASP A 50 3.98 -17.14 -12.87
C ASP A 50 3.89 -17.60 -11.40
N LEU A 51 5.02 -17.95 -10.79
CA LEU A 51 5.19 -18.26 -9.37
C LEU A 51 5.06 -17.03 -8.45
N ASP A 52 5.45 -15.81 -8.85
CA ASP A 52 5.32 -14.64 -7.96
C ASP A 52 3.83 -14.21 -7.83
N PRO A 53 3.24 -14.23 -6.61
CA PRO A 53 1.89 -13.74 -6.39
C PRO A 53 1.65 -12.29 -6.86
N PHE A 54 2.68 -11.44 -6.81
CA PHE A 54 2.57 -10.07 -7.31
C PHE A 54 2.40 -10.03 -8.83
N VAL A 55 3.17 -10.82 -9.58
CA VAL A 55 3.05 -10.87 -11.05
C VAL A 55 1.66 -11.35 -11.44
N ARG A 56 1.14 -12.36 -10.72
CA ARG A 56 -0.25 -12.82 -10.90
C ARG A 56 -1.27 -11.73 -10.60
N HIS A 57 -1.11 -11.01 -9.49
CA HIS A 57 -2.01 -9.92 -9.14
C HIS A 57 -1.94 -8.72 -10.11
N PHE A 58 -0.75 -8.44 -10.65
CA PHE A 58 -0.49 -7.24 -11.45
C PHE A 58 -0.81 -7.41 -12.95
N ASN A 59 -0.53 -8.58 -13.53
CA ASN A 59 -0.61 -8.81 -14.97
C ASN A 59 -1.91 -9.50 -15.44
N TYR A 60 -2.70 -10.06 -14.53
CA TYR A 60 -3.80 -10.93 -14.92
C TYR A 60 -5.16 -10.27 -14.71
N ASP A 61 -5.99 -10.35 -15.75
CA ASP A 61 -7.36 -9.89 -15.71
C ASP A 61 -8.29 -10.93 -15.04
N LEU A 62 -9.43 -10.44 -14.56
CA LEU A 62 -10.49 -11.30 -14.06
C LEU A 62 -11.25 -11.94 -15.24
N GLU A 63 -11.34 -13.27 -15.26
CA GLU A 63 -12.13 -14.00 -16.25
C GLU A 63 -13.63 -13.66 -16.09
N GLU A 64 -14.39 -13.62 -17.19
CA GLU A 64 -15.83 -13.29 -17.19
C GLU A 64 -16.65 -14.22 -16.28
N ASN A 65 -16.32 -15.51 -16.26
CA ASN A 65 -16.92 -16.49 -15.36
C ASN A 65 -16.70 -16.14 -13.88
N LEU A 66 -15.49 -15.69 -13.54
CA LEU A 66 -15.13 -15.29 -12.19
C LEU A 66 -15.78 -13.95 -11.83
N LEU A 67 -15.89 -13.03 -12.79
CA LEU A 67 -16.62 -11.78 -12.66
C LEU A 67 -18.12 -12.01 -12.36
N GLU A 68 -18.75 -12.97 -13.04
CA GLU A 68 -20.12 -13.40 -12.76
C GLU A 68 -20.22 -13.95 -11.33
N ALA A 69 -19.29 -14.81 -10.93
CA ALA A 69 -19.28 -15.43 -9.60
C ALA A 69 -19.19 -14.39 -8.46
N VAL A 70 -18.43 -13.31 -8.64
CA VAL A 70 -18.29 -12.25 -7.63
C VAL A 70 -19.40 -11.21 -7.66
N SER A 71 -20.07 -11.04 -8.81
CA SER A 71 -21.14 -10.06 -9.03
C SER A 71 -22.54 -10.57 -8.66
N THR A 72 -22.73 -11.90 -8.65
CA THR A 72 -24.02 -12.52 -8.33
C THR A 72 -24.36 -12.44 -6.84
N LEU A 73 -25.66 -12.28 -6.54
CA LEU A 73 -26.22 -12.31 -5.18
C LEU A 73 -27.28 -13.43 -5.10
N PRO A 74 -27.11 -14.44 -4.22
CA PRO A 74 -25.98 -14.67 -3.33
C PRO A 74 -24.71 -15.11 -4.09
N LYS A 75 -23.53 -14.75 -3.56
CA LYS A 75 -22.24 -15.12 -4.14
C LYS A 75 -22.05 -16.63 -4.12
N THR A 76 -21.56 -17.19 -5.23
CA THR A 76 -21.24 -18.62 -5.33
C THR A 76 -19.80 -18.83 -4.92
N VAL A 77 -19.58 -19.51 -3.80
CA VAL A 77 -18.25 -19.71 -3.21
C VAL A 77 -18.06 -21.16 -2.76
N ASP A 78 -16.87 -21.70 -3.02
CA ASP A 78 -16.39 -22.90 -2.32
C ASP A 78 -15.86 -22.46 -0.95
N LYS A 79 -16.37 -23.11 0.11
CA LYS A 79 -15.98 -22.83 1.50
C LYS A 79 -15.00 -23.89 1.98
N HIS A 80 -13.86 -23.45 2.50
CA HIS A 80 -12.87 -24.32 3.13
C HIS A 80 -12.65 -23.90 4.57
N GLN A 81 -12.69 -24.84 5.49
CA GLN A 81 -12.25 -24.60 6.86
C GLN A 81 -10.75 -24.88 6.96
N GLN A 82 -10.06 -24.01 7.67
CA GLN A 82 -8.63 -24.12 7.94
C GLN A 82 -8.40 -23.91 9.44
N HIS A 83 -7.33 -24.51 9.94
CA HIS A 83 -6.88 -24.32 11.31
C HIS A 83 -5.37 -24.11 11.33
N TRP A 84 -4.93 -22.97 11.84
CA TRP A 84 -3.53 -22.67 12.08
C TRP A 84 -3.27 -22.40 13.57
N PRO A 85 -2.04 -22.62 14.08
CA PRO A 85 -1.72 -22.47 15.49
C PRO A 85 -2.05 -21.11 16.08
N ILE A 86 -1.82 -20.01 15.35
CA ILE A 86 -2.00 -18.66 15.89
C ILE A 86 -3.36 -18.07 15.52
N LEU A 87 -3.73 -18.09 14.24
CA LEU A 87 -5.03 -17.59 13.75
C LEU A 87 -6.21 -18.48 14.14
N GLY A 88 -5.97 -19.64 14.75
CA GLY A 88 -7.02 -20.55 15.16
C GLY A 88 -7.81 -21.09 13.98
N GLN A 89 -9.14 -21.18 14.11
CA GLN A 89 -10.02 -21.68 13.06
C GLN A 89 -10.54 -20.52 12.21
N PHE A 90 -10.38 -20.62 10.88
CA PHE A 90 -10.90 -19.63 9.95
C PHE A 90 -11.49 -20.27 8.70
N THR A 91 -12.32 -19.51 7.99
CA THR A 91 -12.98 -19.98 6.76
C THR A 91 -12.44 -19.21 5.56
N VAL A 92 -12.10 -19.96 4.51
CA VAL A 92 -11.65 -19.44 3.23
C VAL A 92 -12.81 -19.55 2.24
N HIS A 93 -13.13 -18.44 1.58
CA HIS A 93 -14.16 -18.37 0.55
C HIS A 93 -13.50 -18.16 -0.81
N ILE A 94 -13.60 -19.15 -1.70
CA ILE A 94 -13.05 -19.06 -3.06
C ILE A 94 -14.23 -18.91 -4.03
N PRO A 95 -14.35 -17.79 -4.77
CA PRO A 95 -15.43 -17.62 -5.73
C PRO A 95 -15.40 -18.66 -6.84
N LYS A 96 -16.59 -19.14 -7.24
CA LYS A 96 -16.74 -20.19 -8.24
C LYS A 96 -17.90 -19.91 -9.17
N ALA A 97 -17.63 -19.92 -10.47
CA ALA A 97 -18.66 -19.79 -11.49
C ALA A 97 -19.56 -21.03 -11.51
N LYS A 98 -20.88 -20.83 -11.65
CA LYS A 98 -21.85 -21.94 -11.78
C LYS A 98 -21.74 -22.64 -13.13
N THR A 99 -21.38 -21.88 -14.16
CA THR A 99 -21.37 -22.34 -15.54
C THR A 99 -19.93 -22.57 -15.97
N LYS A 100 -19.53 -23.83 -16.20
CA LYS A 100 -18.33 -24.11 -17.00
C LYS A 100 -18.69 -23.76 -18.44
N THR A 101 -18.52 -22.51 -18.86
CA THR A 101 -18.45 -22.26 -20.30
C THR A 101 -17.27 -23.07 -20.82
N LEU A 102 -17.59 -24.06 -21.67
CA LEU A 102 -16.59 -24.80 -22.43
C LEU A 102 -15.71 -23.75 -23.09
N VAL A 103 -14.41 -23.77 -22.76
CA VAL A 103 -13.31 -23.03 -23.36
C VAL A 103 -13.80 -22.25 -24.58
N SER A 104 -14.12 -20.96 -24.39
CA SER A 104 -14.27 -20.11 -25.55
C SER A 104 -12.89 -20.13 -26.21
N ILE A 105 -12.81 -20.84 -27.33
CA ILE A 105 -11.80 -20.67 -28.36
C ILE A 105 -11.40 -19.19 -28.30
N PRO A 106 -10.10 -18.85 -28.17
CA PRO A 106 -9.73 -17.45 -28.17
C PRO A 106 -10.37 -16.85 -29.41
N LYS A 107 -11.40 -16.02 -29.22
CA LYS A 107 -11.84 -15.12 -30.26
C LYS A 107 -10.61 -14.25 -30.41
N VAL A 108 -9.75 -14.61 -31.36
CA VAL A 108 -8.67 -13.74 -31.81
C VAL A 108 -9.40 -12.60 -32.52
N THR A 109 -10.02 -11.72 -31.74
CA THR A 109 -10.03 -10.31 -32.08
C THR A 109 -8.56 -9.91 -32.12
N ILE A 110 -8.24 -8.94 -32.97
CA ILE A 110 -6.89 -8.43 -33.21
C ILE A 110 -6.24 -7.84 -31.93
N GLU A 111 -7.00 -7.83 -30.83
CA GLU A 111 -6.62 -7.42 -29.49
C GLU A 111 -5.67 -8.44 -28.85
N GLU A 112 -4.64 -7.91 -28.21
CA GLU A 112 -3.52 -8.61 -27.59
C GLU A 112 -3.99 -9.76 -26.66
N LYS A 113 -3.18 -10.81 -26.52
CA LYS A 113 -3.50 -12.01 -25.72
C LYS A 113 -3.69 -11.64 -24.24
N ARG A 114 -4.92 -11.36 -23.81
CA ARG A 114 -5.25 -11.15 -22.39
C ARG A 114 -4.92 -12.41 -21.58
N LYS A 115 -4.18 -12.24 -20.48
CA LYS A 115 -3.88 -13.30 -19.52
C LYS A 115 -4.92 -13.25 -18.41
N PHE A 116 -5.61 -14.36 -18.12
CA PHE A 116 -6.67 -14.43 -17.11
C PHE A 116 -6.20 -15.13 -15.83
N ALA A 117 -6.57 -14.56 -14.68
CA ALA A 117 -6.14 -15.06 -13.38
C ALA A 117 -6.68 -16.48 -13.15
N LYS A 118 -5.80 -17.37 -12.65
CA LYS A 118 -6.23 -18.70 -12.17
C LYS A 118 -7.15 -18.53 -10.96
N THR A 119 -8.05 -19.49 -10.76
CA THR A 119 -8.89 -19.54 -9.57
C THR A 119 -8.03 -19.49 -8.29
N GLY A 120 -8.51 -18.75 -7.29
CA GLY A 120 -7.83 -18.62 -6.01
C GLY A 120 -7.57 -19.97 -5.34
N THR A 121 -6.49 -20.05 -4.56
CA THR A 121 -6.09 -21.24 -3.82
C THR A 121 -6.26 -21.03 -2.31
N VAL A 122 -6.40 -22.12 -1.56
CA VAL A 122 -6.35 -22.05 -0.10
C VAL A 122 -4.94 -21.60 0.31
N PRO A 123 -4.80 -20.60 1.20
CA PRO A 123 -3.48 -20.11 1.63
C PRO A 123 -2.68 -21.22 2.31
N GLN A 124 -1.37 -21.19 2.12
CA GLN A 124 -0.44 -22.10 2.77
C GLN A 124 0.37 -21.33 3.82
N ARG A 125 0.48 -21.91 5.01
CA ARG A 125 1.19 -21.30 6.13
C ARG A 125 2.71 -21.27 5.88
N ILE A 126 3.32 -20.11 6.05
CA ILE A 126 4.77 -19.94 6.08
C ILE A 126 5.33 -20.57 7.36
N THR A 127 6.20 -21.58 7.22
CA THR A 127 6.88 -22.24 8.35
C THR A 127 8.24 -21.60 8.64
N SER A 128 9.04 -21.38 7.60
CA SER A 128 10.35 -20.73 7.65
C SER A 128 10.35 -19.46 6.81
N VAL A 129 11.03 -18.41 7.30
CA VAL A 129 11.09 -17.12 6.60
C VAL A 129 12.31 -17.08 5.70
N CYS A 130 12.09 -17.23 4.39
CA CYS A 130 13.07 -16.91 3.38
C CYS A 130 12.52 -15.76 2.52
N PHE A 131 13.00 -14.54 2.73
CA PHE A 131 12.44 -13.36 2.07
C PHE A 131 12.50 -13.42 0.54
N THR A 132 13.53 -14.04 -0.03
CA THR A 132 13.63 -14.25 -1.48
C THR A 132 12.53 -15.17 -2.01
N GLN A 133 12.25 -16.29 -1.31
CA GLN A 133 11.16 -17.20 -1.68
C GLN A 133 9.77 -16.57 -1.46
N LEU A 134 9.67 -15.67 -0.48
CA LEU A 134 8.46 -14.88 -0.24
C LEU A 134 8.31 -13.71 -1.21
N HIS A 135 9.23 -13.57 -2.17
CA HIS A 135 9.29 -12.47 -3.14
C HIS A 135 9.26 -11.10 -2.44
N VAL A 136 9.95 -10.95 -1.32
CA VAL A 136 10.15 -9.66 -0.67
C VAL A 136 11.37 -8.99 -1.32
N LYS A 137 11.24 -7.72 -1.73
CA LYS A 137 12.33 -7.00 -2.40
C LYS A 137 13.60 -6.92 -1.53
N SER A 138 14.75 -7.24 -2.13
CA SER A 138 16.08 -7.23 -1.50
C SER A 138 16.39 -5.92 -0.75
N GLN A 139 15.90 -4.80 -1.26
CA GLN A 139 16.03 -3.44 -0.69
C GLN A 139 15.59 -3.34 0.78
N ILE A 140 14.61 -4.14 1.21
CA ILE A 140 14.05 -4.07 2.56
C ILE A 140 14.38 -5.30 3.41
N GLN A 141 14.89 -6.39 2.83
CA GLN A 141 15.10 -7.65 3.54
C GLN A 141 15.97 -7.50 4.79
N ASN A 142 17.10 -6.78 4.66
CA ASN A 142 18.05 -6.56 5.76
C ASN A 142 17.49 -5.66 6.87
N ASN A 143 16.46 -4.88 6.56
CA ASN A 143 15.90 -3.89 7.47
C ASN A 143 14.75 -4.49 8.30
N ILE A 144 14.06 -5.51 7.77
CA ILE A 144 12.86 -6.08 8.39
C ILE A 144 13.13 -6.53 9.82
N THR A 145 14.19 -7.30 10.06
CA THR A 145 14.50 -7.80 11.41
C THR A 145 14.75 -6.66 12.39
N LYS A 146 15.52 -5.64 11.99
CA LYS A 146 15.81 -4.46 12.82
C LYS A 146 14.55 -3.63 13.09
N ALA A 147 13.74 -3.38 12.06
CA ALA A 147 12.49 -2.65 12.19
C ALA A 147 11.49 -3.40 13.10
N ASN A 148 11.38 -4.71 12.94
CA ASN A 148 10.49 -5.53 13.76
C ASN A 148 10.90 -5.50 15.24
N PHE A 149 12.20 -5.60 15.51
CA PHE A 149 12.76 -5.46 16.86
C PHE A 149 12.42 -4.10 17.50
N THR A 150 12.64 -3.00 16.77
CA THR A 150 12.39 -1.64 17.26
C THR A 150 10.92 -1.42 17.63
N ASN A 151 9.98 -1.96 16.84
CA ASN A 151 8.54 -1.72 17.07
C ASN A 151 7.92 -2.63 18.12
N LEU A 152 8.41 -3.86 18.27
CA LEU A 152 7.77 -4.85 19.15
C LEU A 152 8.41 -4.96 20.53
N HIS A 153 9.64 -4.47 20.74
CA HIS A 153 10.39 -4.54 22.01
C HIS A 153 10.48 -5.93 22.68
N GLU A 154 9.99 -7.00 22.03
CA GLU A 154 9.85 -8.35 22.57
C GLU A 154 10.83 -9.36 21.94
N ILE A 155 11.59 -8.99 20.90
CA ILE A 155 12.48 -9.92 20.19
C ILE A 155 13.90 -9.86 20.78
N HIS A 156 14.14 -10.41 21.97
CA HIS A 156 15.52 -10.58 22.43
C HIS A 156 16.29 -11.61 21.57
N THR A 157 17.55 -11.28 21.26
CA THR A 157 18.68 -12.13 20.79
C THR A 157 18.78 -12.56 19.33
N GLU A 158 20.04 -12.59 18.89
CA GLU A 158 20.63 -12.68 17.55
C GLU A 158 20.31 -13.96 16.73
N ASN A 159 19.33 -14.77 17.15
CA ASN A 159 19.04 -16.09 16.57
C ASN A 159 17.54 -16.45 16.46
N MET A 160 16.63 -15.46 16.50
CA MET A 160 15.19 -15.70 16.33
C MET A 160 14.70 -15.36 14.91
N ASP A 161 13.64 -16.05 14.49
CA ASP A 161 12.94 -15.80 13.23
C ASP A 161 12.65 -14.30 13.02
N PRO A 162 12.78 -13.77 11.79
CA PRO A 162 12.64 -12.34 11.53
C PRO A 162 11.21 -11.81 11.64
N LEU A 163 10.22 -12.71 11.75
CA LEU A 163 8.80 -12.42 11.92
C LEU A 163 8.24 -13.24 13.08
N THR A 164 7.35 -12.64 13.87
CA THR A 164 6.62 -13.34 14.93
C THR A 164 5.68 -14.41 14.34
N PRO A 165 5.23 -15.38 15.15
CA PRO A 165 4.27 -16.40 14.67
C PRO A 165 2.99 -15.80 14.05
N LEU A 166 2.43 -14.75 14.67
CA LEU A 166 1.24 -14.07 14.14
C LEU A 166 1.55 -13.38 12.80
N GLN A 167 2.68 -12.66 12.71
CA GLN A 167 3.10 -12.01 11.47
C GLN A 167 3.31 -13.01 10.34
N LYS A 168 3.91 -14.18 10.60
CA LYS A 168 4.09 -15.23 9.59
C LYS A 168 2.75 -15.70 9.03
N GLU A 169 1.78 -15.97 9.90
CA GLU A 169 0.46 -16.44 9.48
C GLU A 169 -0.31 -15.36 8.72
N LEU A 170 -0.38 -14.13 9.24
CA LEU A 170 -1.02 -13.02 8.53
C LEU A 170 -0.35 -12.75 7.17
N PHE A 171 0.98 -12.75 7.13
CA PHE A 171 1.76 -12.52 5.91
C PHE A 171 1.57 -13.65 4.89
N SER A 172 1.36 -14.90 5.33
CA SER A 172 1.05 -16.05 4.46
C SER A 172 -0.19 -15.80 3.59
N ILE A 173 -1.16 -15.04 4.10
CA ILE A 173 -2.41 -14.73 3.40
C ILE A 173 -2.23 -13.48 2.53
N ILE A 174 -1.81 -12.36 3.13
CA ILE A 174 -1.79 -11.08 2.41
C ILE A 174 -0.69 -11.03 1.35
N ASN A 175 0.44 -11.72 1.53
CA ASN A 175 1.51 -11.78 0.51
C ASN A 175 1.08 -12.55 -0.74
N ASN A 176 0.04 -13.38 -0.65
CA ASN A 176 -0.60 -14.04 -1.79
C ASN A 176 -1.71 -13.18 -2.43
N TYR A 177 -1.82 -11.89 -2.06
CA TYR A 177 -2.85 -10.96 -2.55
C TYR A 177 -4.28 -11.44 -2.30
N GLN A 178 -4.50 -12.08 -1.16
CA GLN A 178 -5.82 -12.56 -0.74
C GLN A 178 -6.45 -11.58 0.25
N ASP A 179 -7.74 -11.33 0.09
CA ASP A 179 -8.51 -10.52 1.02
C ASP A 179 -8.57 -11.18 2.40
N LEU A 180 -8.26 -10.40 3.44
CA LEU A 180 -8.21 -10.86 4.83
C LEU A 180 -9.14 -10.00 5.70
N TYR A 181 -10.05 -10.68 6.41
CA TYR A 181 -10.81 -10.09 7.52
C TYR A 181 -10.31 -10.68 8.84
N TYR A 182 -9.69 -9.85 9.68
CA TYR A 182 -9.11 -10.27 10.95
C TYR A 182 -9.67 -9.42 12.11
N PRO A 183 -10.67 -9.95 12.86
CA PRO A 183 -11.32 -9.23 13.96
C PRO A 183 -10.62 -9.38 15.32
N GLU A 184 -9.57 -10.20 15.42
CA GLU A 184 -8.91 -10.54 16.70
C GLU A 184 -7.76 -9.59 17.06
N ARG A 185 -7.90 -8.30 16.71
CA ARG A 185 -6.95 -7.27 17.14
C ARG A 185 -7.14 -7.00 18.64
N THR A 186 -6.04 -7.01 19.37
CA THR A 186 -5.93 -6.68 20.79
C THR A 186 -4.88 -5.56 20.98
N LEU A 187 -4.73 -5.08 22.21
CA LEU A 187 -3.71 -4.08 22.54
C LEU A 187 -2.29 -4.63 22.37
N LYS A 188 -2.10 -5.94 22.60
CA LYS A 188 -0.78 -6.60 22.56
C LYS A 188 -0.31 -6.90 21.15
N ASN A 189 -1.21 -7.39 20.28
CA ASN A 189 -0.87 -7.79 18.91
C ASN A 189 -1.03 -6.66 17.88
N GLY A 190 -1.46 -5.46 18.31
CA GLY A 190 -1.78 -4.36 17.42
C GLY A 190 -0.62 -3.92 16.54
N GLU A 191 0.60 -3.88 17.10
CA GLU A 191 1.80 -3.51 16.35
C GLU A 191 2.32 -4.65 15.45
N GLU A 192 2.11 -5.91 15.81
CA GLU A 192 2.42 -7.06 14.94
C GLU A 192 1.60 -7.03 13.64
N ILE A 193 0.28 -6.78 13.79
CA ILE A 193 -0.65 -6.65 12.66
C ILE A 193 -0.26 -5.44 11.80
N ARG A 194 0.08 -4.32 12.45
CA ARG A 194 0.54 -3.09 11.79
C ARG A 194 1.76 -3.36 10.94
N PHE A 195 2.74 -4.04 11.51
CA PHE A 195 3.98 -4.38 10.84
C PHE A 195 3.72 -5.23 9.60
N THR A 196 2.83 -6.21 9.71
CA THR A 196 2.49 -7.12 8.62
C THR A 196 1.92 -6.38 7.41
N TYR A 197 0.92 -5.51 7.59
CA TYR A 197 0.35 -4.77 6.47
C TYR A 197 1.28 -3.68 5.95
N CYS A 198 2.09 -3.04 6.81
CA CYS A 198 3.11 -2.06 6.38
C CYS A 198 4.18 -2.73 5.51
N LEU A 199 4.68 -3.90 5.91
CA LEU A 199 5.63 -4.70 5.14
C LEU A 199 5.07 -5.07 3.77
N HIS A 200 3.85 -5.62 3.73
CA HIS A 200 3.18 -5.96 2.47
C HIS A 200 3.00 -4.74 1.56
N SER A 201 2.54 -3.62 2.12
CA SER A 201 2.33 -2.37 1.37
C SER A 201 3.63 -1.86 0.74
N ILE A 202 4.72 -1.82 1.51
CA ILE A 202 6.02 -1.36 1.01
C ILE A 202 6.53 -2.31 -0.07
N ASN A 203 6.46 -3.62 0.17
CA ASN A 203 6.89 -4.61 -0.83
C ASN A 203 6.11 -4.42 -2.14
N HIS A 204 4.79 -4.26 -2.07
CA HIS A 204 3.93 -4.01 -3.23
C HIS A 204 4.32 -2.72 -3.98
N ILE A 205 4.57 -1.63 -3.26
CA ILE A 205 5.00 -0.35 -3.86
C ILE A 205 6.34 -0.51 -4.59
N LEU A 206 7.32 -1.16 -3.96
CA LEU A 206 8.64 -1.37 -4.54
C LEU A 206 8.59 -2.28 -5.78
N LYS A 207 7.81 -3.37 -5.73
CA LYS A 207 7.57 -4.23 -6.89
C LYS A 207 6.92 -3.49 -8.05
N THR A 208 5.89 -2.71 -7.77
CA THR A 208 5.20 -1.89 -8.77
C THR A 208 6.16 -0.87 -9.40
N ARG A 209 7.00 -0.21 -8.59
CA ARG A 209 8.00 0.73 -9.11
C ARG A 209 9.01 0.04 -10.03
N THR A 210 9.53 -1.13 -9.64
CA THR A 210 10.47 -1.89 -10.50
C THR A 210 9.83 -2.22 -11.85
N LYS A 211 8.57 -2.67 -11.87
CA LYS A 211 7.86 -2.97 -13.12
C LYS A 211 7.69 -1.74 -14.01
N ILE A 212 7.25 -0.61 -13.45
CA ILE A 212 7.07 0.64 -14.20
C ILE A 212 8.41 1.12 -14.79
N LEU A 213 9.50 1.07 -14.01
CA LEU A 213 10.82 1.47 -14.51
C LEU A 213 11.28 0.56 -15.67
N HIS A 214 11.06 -0.74 -15.56
CA HIS A 214 11.36 -1.69 -16.63
C HIS A 214 10.57 -1.41 -17.90
N HIS A 215 9.26 -1.17 -17.77
CA HIS A 215 8.40 -0.80 -18.88
C HIS A 215 8.87 0.49 -19.54
N ASN A 216 9.22 1.52 -18.76
CA ASN A 216 9.77 2.77 -19.27
C ASN A 216 11.06 2.55 -20.07
N ASN A 217 12.00 1.75 -19.55
CA ASN A 217 13.25 1.43 -20.25
C ASN A 217 12.99 0.71 -21.58
N LYS A 218 12.03 -0.21 -21.63
CA LYS A 218 11.62 -0.89 -22.88
C LYS A 218 10.93 0.01 -23.89
N LEU A 219 10.33 1.11 -23.43
CA LEU A 219 9.61 2.07 -24.26
C LEU A 219 10.49 3.18 -24.84
N LEU A 220 11.73 3.36 -24.36
CA LEU A 220 12.64 4.44 -24.79
C LEU A 220 12.81 4.54 -26.32
N ASN A 221 12.69 3.42 -27.04
CA ASN A 221 12.86 3.35 -28.49
C ASN A 221 11.60 2.87 -29.25
N LYS A 222 10.41 2.92 -28.63
CA LYS A 222 9.14 2.47 -29.24
C LYS A 222 8.19 3.64 -29.45
N TYR A 223 7.65 3.75 -30.66
CA TYR A 223 6.64 4.76 -31.01
C TYR A 223 5.23 4.39 -30.54
N GLU A 224 4.96 3.10 -30.40
CA GLU A 224 3.69 2.57 -29.94
C GLU A 224 3.87 1.92 -28.57
N VAL A 225 3.01 2.30 -27.62
CA VAL A 225 2.99 1.77 -26.26
C VAL A 225 1.98 0.61 -26.21
N PRO A 226 2.44 -0.64 -26.07
CA PRO A 226 1.59 -1.81 -25.86
C PRO A 226 0.67 -1.61 -24.65
N GLU A 227 -0.52 -2.24 -24.64
CA GLU A 227 -1.47 -2.08 -23.55
C GLU A 227 -0.87 -2.50 -22.19
N GLU A 228 -0.04 -3.55 -22.20
CA GLU A 228 0.70 -4.05 -21.03
C GLU A 228 1.63 -3.01 -20.36
N TYR A 229 2.06 -1.98 -21.10
CA TYR A 229 2.95 -0.92 -20.57
C TYR A 229 2.21 0.40 -20.33
N ARG A 230 0.87 0.40 -20.39
CA ARG A 230 0.04 1.57 -20.03
C ARG A 230 -0.27 1.60 -18.52
N ASP A 231 0.75 1.36 -17.71
CA ASP A 231 0.66 1.26 -16.24
C ASP A 231 0.76 2.61 -15.52
N GLN A 232 0.95 3.70 -16.27
CA GLN A 232 1.01 5.07 -15.77
C GLN A 232 -0.31 5.82 -15.98
N GLY A 233 -1.20 5.73 -15.00
CA GLY A 233 -2.40 6.57 -14.93
C GLY A 233 -2.11 8.00 -14.47
N LEU A 234 -3.12 8.88 -14.63
CA LEU A 234 -3.09 10.29 -14.16
C LEU A 234 -2.85 10.42 -12.64
N VAL A 235 -3.27 9.41 -11.87
CA VAL A 235 -3.19 9.38 -10.41
C VAL A 235 -2.45 8.10 -10.02
N ARG A 236 -1.37 8.23 -9.22
CA ARG A 236 -0.43 7.14 -8.89
C ARG A 236 -0.52 6.48 -7.48
N PRO A 237 -1.56 6.64 -6.65
CA PRO A 237 -1.72 5.83 -5.42
C PRO A 237 -1.70 4.34 -5.74
N LYS A 238 -0.87 3.59 -5.00
CA LYS A 238 -0.78 2.12 -5.11
C LYS A 238 -1.42 1.43 -3.91
N VAL A 239 -1.35 2.05 -2.74
CA VAL A 239 -1.92 1.55 -1.49
C VAL A 239 -2.63 2.69 -0.77
N ILE A 240 -3.80 2.42 -0.20
CA ILE A 240 -4.53 3.32 0.68
C ILE A 240 -4.69 2.63 2.03
N ILE A 241 -4.27 3.31 3.11
CA ILE A 241 -4.42 2.83 4.49
C ILE A 241 -5.36 3.78 5.21
N LEU A 242 -6.47 3.26 5.71
CA LEU A 242 -7.45 4.01 6.48
C LEU A 242 -7.21 3.77 7.97
N VAL A 243 -7.01 4.84 8.72
CA VAL A 243 -6.81 4.81 10.17
C VAL A 243 -7.63 5.92 10.82
N PRO A 244 -8.12 5.73 12.06
CA PRO A 244 -9.10 6.63 12.66
C PRO A 244 -8.54 8.00 13.04
N PHE A 245 -7.27 8.06 13.50
CA PHE A 245 -6.69 9.26 14.11
C PHE A 245 -5.28 9.53 13.59
N ARG A 246 -4.82 10.79 13.75
CA ARG A 246 -3.45 11.20 13.42
C ARG A 246 -2.40 10.36 14.14
N GLU A 247 -2.60 10.00 15.40
CA GLU A 247 -1.66 9.11 16.11
C GLU A 247 -1.52 7.75 15.42
N ALA A 248 -2.63 7.14 14.99
CA ALA A 248 -2.59 5.87 14.27
C ALA A 248 -1.85 6.01 12.91
N ALA A 249 -2.04 7.14 12.22
CA ALA A 249 -1.29 7.45 11.00
C ALA A 249 0.21 7.67 11.29
N LEU A 250 0.55 8.34 12.39
CA LEU A 250 1.91 8.56 12.85
C LEU A 250 2.64 7.23 13.05
N ARG A 251 2.02 6.28 13.74
CA ARG A 251 2.58 4.93 13.97
C ARG A 251 2.82 4.18 12.66
N VAL A 252 1.84 4.21 11.74
CA VAL A 252 1.99 3.59 10.41
C VAL A 252 3.17 4.17 9.64
N VAL A 253 3.27 5.51 9.59
CA VAL A 253 4.33 6.19 8.85
C VAL A 253 5.70 5.93 9.47
N LYS A 254 5.83 5.94 10.80
CA LYS A 254 7.07 5.59 11.52
C LYS A 254 7.51 4.16 11.18
N MET A 255 6.60 3.20 11.27
CA MET A 255 6.87 1.80 10.95
C MET A 255 7.30 1.62 9.50
N MET A 256 6.67 2.32 8.56
CA MET A 256 7.11 2.33 7.15
C MET A 256 8.51 2.91 6.97
N MET A 257 8.83 4.00 7.69
CA MET A 257 10.17 4.60 7.67
C MET A 257 11.22 3.60 8.14
N GLU A 258 10.96 2.85 9.20
CA GLU A 258 11.90 1.89 9.76
C GLU A 258 12.14 0.68 8.84
N ILE A 259 11.10 0.21 8.14
CA ILE A 259 11.22 -0.90 7.17
C ILE A 259 12.08 -0.48 5.95
N ILE A 260 11.92 0.73 5.43
CA ILE A 260 12.64 1.18 4.23
C ILE A 260 14.04 1.70 4.60
N LEU A 261 14.16 2.39 5.72
CA LEU A 261 15.30 3.23 6.09
C LEU A 261 15.64 3.05 7.58
N PRO A 262 16.35 1.98 7.96
CA PRO A 262 16.64 1.68 9.36
C PRO A 262 17.70 2.61 9.98
N ASP A 263 18.35 3.45 9.19
CA ASP A 263 19.38 4.38 9.66
C ASP A 263 18.81 5.78 9.83
N GLU A 264 19.10 6.43 10.97
CA GLU A 264 18.57 7.76 11.28
C GLU A 264 19.02 8.87 10.31
N LYS A 265 20.11 8.62 9.56
CA LYS A 265 20.65 9.53 8.52
C LYS A 265 19.87 9.47 7.20
N ALA A 266 18.80 8.69 7.15
CA ALA A 266 18.01 8.50 5.96
C ALA A 266 17.29 9.77 5.50
N ASN A 267 17.25 9.98 4.19
CA ASN A 267 16.66 11.16 3.56
C ASN A 267 15.14 11.08 3.58
N VAL A 268 14.52 11.46 4.70
CA VAL A 268 13.08 11.62 4.81
C VAL A 268 12.71 13.08 4.57
N MET A 269 12.18 13.35 3.38
CA MET A 269 11.74 14.70 3.02
C MET A 269 10.48 15.10 3.81
N ASN A 270 10.46 16.34 4.29
CA ASN A 270 9.39 16.91 5.12
C ASN A 270 9.13 16.18 6.46
N LYS A 271 10.08 15.36 6.95
CA LYS A 271 9.95 14.65 8.23
C LYS A 271 9.52 15.59 9.35
N ARG A 272 10.27 16.68 9.57
CA ARG A 272 9.98 17.65 10.64
C ARG A 272 8.54 18.16 10.60
N ARG A 273 8.07 18.64 9.45
CA ARG A 273 6.70 19.16 9.29
C ARG A 273 5.65 18.10 9.62
N PHE A 274 5.88 16.85 9.20
CA PHE A 274 4.98 15.75 9.51
C PHE A 274 4.91 15.50 11.02
N PHE A 275 6.05 15.40 11.70
CA PHE A 275 6.08 15.19 13.14
C PHE A 275 5.47 16.35 13.93
N ASP A 276 5.74 17.60 13.53
CA ASP A 276 5.17 18.79 14.17
C ASP A 276 3.63 18.83 14.10
N GLU A 277 3.02 18.25 13.06
CA GLU A 277 1.57 18.28 12.82
C GLU A 277 0.82 17.05 13.39
N PHE A 278 1.49 15.91 13.40
CA PHE A 278 0.92 14.63 13.83
C PHE A 278 1.21 14.30 15.30
N THR A 279 2.13 15.05 15.93
CA THR A 279 2.42 14.96 17.38
C THR A 279 1.70 16.09 18.13
N GLY A 280 1.45 15.89 19.42
CA GLY A 280 0.81 16.90 20.28
C GLY A 280 -0.73 16.88 20.22
N ASN A 281 -1.37 17.90 20.80
CA ASN A 281 -2.83 17.98 20.99
C ASN A 281 -3.42 16.77 21.71
N GLU A 282 -2.67 16.21 22.66
CA GLU A 282 -3.09 15.05 23.44
C GLU A 282 -4.23 15.43 24.38
N ILE A 283 -5.26 14.58 24.42
CA ILE A 283 -6.36 14.76 25.37
C ILE A 283 -5.87 14.32 26.75
N ALA A 284 -5.98 15.22 27.74
CA ALA A 284 -5.65 14.89 29.12
C ALA A 284 -6.65 13.86 29.68
N MET A 285 -6.17 12.66 29.97
CA MET A 285 -6.99 11.60 30.56
C MET A 285 -7.37 11.93 32.01
N PRO A 286 -8.62 11.66 32.44
CA PRO A 286 -9.09 11.99 33.78
C PRO A 286 -8.41 11.11 34.84
N LYS A 287 -7.68 11.71 35.77
CA LYS A 287 -7.02 11.00 36.90
C LYS A 287 -8.01 10.39 37.91
N LYS A 288 -9.24 10.91 37.98
CA LYS A 288 -10.29 10.46 38.91
C LYS A 288 -11.32 9.65 38.12
N LYS A 289 -11.49 8.38 38.47
CA LYS A 289 -12.21 7.36 37.69
C LYS A 289 -11.53 7.13 36.33
N PRO A 290 -10.37 6.44 36.33
CA PRO A 290 -9.65 6.15 35.09
C PRO A 290 -10.56 5.38 34.12
N ARG A 291 -10.32 5.61 32.84
CA ARG A 291 -11.02 4.87 31.80
C ARG A 291 -10.38 3.49 31.69
N PRO A 292 -11.04 2.51 31.06
CA PRO A 292 -10.40 1.23 30.82
C PRO A 292 -9.23 1.40 29.85
N GLU A 293 -8.27 0.47 29.90
CA GLU A 293 -7.00 0.53 29.17
C GLU A 293 -7.19 0.71 27.65
N ASP A 294 -8.21 0.06 27.09
CA ASP A 294 -8.55 0.14 25.66
C ASP A 294 -8.92 1.56 25.21
N TYR A 295 -9.65 2.29 26.05
CA TYR A 295 -9.99 3.69 25.81
C TYR A 295 -8.74 4.56 25.87
N GLU A 296 -7.88 4.34 26.87
CA GLU A 296 -6.66 5.12 27.02
C GLU A 296 -5.73 4.93 25.82
N GLU A 297 -5.53 3.70 25.36
CA GLU A 297 -4.72 3.38 24.19
C GLU A 297 -5.34 3.88 22.88
N THR A 298 -6.67 3.90 22.76
CA THR A 298 -7.35 4.38 21.55
C THR A 298 -7.22 5.89 21.37
N PHE A 299 -7.23 6.65 22.47
CA PHE A 299 -7.19 8.11 22.48
C PHE A 299 -5.84 8.68 22.94
N VAL A 300 -4.78 7.87 22.93
CA VAL A 300 -3.41 8.34 23.14
C VAL A 300 -2.96 9.18 21.94
N GLY A 301 -2.11 10.17 22.19
CA GLY A 301 -1.56 11.01 21.14
C GLY A 301 -2.58 11.98 20.53
N ASN A 302 -2.36 12.33 19.26
CA ASN A 302 -3.22 13.25 18.52
C ASN A 302 -4.47 12.52 17.98
N THR A 303 -5.64 12.84 18.53
CA THR A 303 -6.93 12.21 18.18
C THR A 303 -7.69 12.94 17.07
N ASP A 304 -7.07 13.90 16.38
CA ASP A 304 -7.69 14.57 15.22
C ASP A 304 -7.86 13.55 14.06
N ASP A 305 -9.06 13.48 13.50
CA ASP A 305 -9.42 12.61 12.37
C ASP A 305 -9.37 13.33 11.02
N THR A 306 -9.19 14.66 11.04
CA THR A 306 -9.22 15.50 9.86
C THR A 306 -7.81 15.64 9.29
N PHE A 307 -7.38 14.63 8.53
CA PHE A 307 -6.08 14.64 7.85
C PHE A 307 -6.08 13.84 6.55
N ARG A 308 -5.14 14.18 5.67
CA ARG A 308 -4.77 13.37 4.50
C ARG A 308 -3.27 13.45 4.31
N ILE A 309 -2.64 12.31 4.04
CA ILE A 309 -1.19 12.21 3.88
C ILE A 309 -0.89 11.50 2.58
N GLY A 310 -0.03 12.11 1.76
CA GLY A 310 0.63 11.42 0.66
C GLY A 310 2.00 10.93 1.10
N ILE A 311 2.32 9.68 0.82
CA ILE A 311 3.66 9.10 1.04
C ILE A 311 4.19 8.65 -0.31
N THR A 312 5.38 9.13 -0.67
CA THR A 312 6.11 8.67 -1.85
C THR A 312 7.33 7.90 -1.38
N VAL A 313 7.48 6.67 -1.86
CA VAL A 313 8.62 5.81 -1.56
C VAL A 313 9.52 5.73 -2.80
N THR A 314 10.81 5.97 -2.62
CA THR A 314 11.86 5.75 -3.63
C THR A 314 12.84 4.68 -3.11
N LYS A 315 13.88 4.32 -3.90
CA LYS A 315 14.88 3.30 -3.52
C LYS A 315 15.59 3.59 -2.20
N LYS A 316 15.83 4.87 -1.86
CA LYS A 316 16.59 5.28 -0.65
C LYS A 316 15.98 6.49 0.09
N SER A 317 14.77 6.91 -0.26
CA SER A 317 14.13 8.05 0.38
C SER A 317 12.62 7.87 0.53
N ILE A 318 12.07 8.52 1.54
CA ILE A 318 10.63 8.66 1.72
C ILE A 318 10.31 10.13 1.72
N ARG A 319 9.28 10.52 0.97
CA ARG A 319 8.71 11.86 1.03
C ARG A 319 7.33 11.79 1.65
N VAL A 320 7.13 12.54 2.72
CA VAL A 320 5.81 12.70 3.34
C VAL A 320 5.22 14.06 2.91
N SER A 321 3.96 14.05 2.51
CA SER A 321 3.22 15.24 2.07
C SER A 321 1.90 15.32 2.82
N CYS A 322 1.86 16.13 3.89
CA CYS A 322 0.62 16.45 4.59
C CYS A 322 -0.23 17.39 3.73
N ILE A 323 -1.48 17.01 3.47
CA ILE A 323 -2.48 17.86 2.82
C ILE A 323 -3.42 18.33 3.92
N THR A 324 -3.04 19.40 4.59
CA THR A 324 -3.84 20.05 5.62
C THR A 324 -3.95 21.53 5.29
N GLY A 325 -5.15 22.10 5.47
CA GLY A 325 -5.36 23.54 5.36
C GLY A 325 -5.90 24.10 4.03
N LEU A 326 -6.58 23.32 3.20
CA LEU A 326 -7.57 23.90 2.29
C LEU A 326 -8.97 23.54 2.81
N PRO A 327 -9.80 24.52 3.23
CA PRO A 327 -11.20 24.24 3.51
C PRO A 327 -11.79 23.67 2.22
N TYR A 328 -12.35 22.45 2.30
CA TYR A 328 -13.20 21.81 1.29
C TYR A 328 -13.30 22.55 -0.05
N LYS A 329 -12.21 22.55 -0.84
CA LYS A 329 -12.33 22.74 -2.27
C LYS A 329 -12.28 21.36 -2.87
N CYS A 330 -13.44 20.71 -2.83
CA CYS A 330 -13.81 19.72 -3.81
C CYS A 330 -13.57 20.34 -5.19
N TYR A 331 -12.40 20.09 -5.79
CA TYR A 331 -12.22 20.30 -7.20
C TYR A 331 -13.01 19.19 -7.91
N GLY A 332 -14.26 19.53 -8.23
CA GLY A 332 -15.20 18.88 -9.15
C GLY A 332 -15.01 17.39 -9.44
N VAL A 333 -15.70 16.53 -8.68
CA VAL A 333 -16.46 15.46 -9.31
C VAL A 333 -17.83 16.07 -9.61
N ARG A 334 -18.08 16.38 -10.89
CA ARG A 334 -19.42 16.74 -11.33
C ARG A 334 -20.34 15.59 -10.95
N HIS A 335 -21.47 15.93 -10.33
CA HIS A 335 -22.63 15.07 -10.26
C HIS A 335 -22.83 14.38 -11.62
N ILE A 336 -22.62 13.07 -11.66
CA ILE A 336 -23.32 12.23 -12.62
C ILE A 336 -24.69 12.02 -11.98
N SER A 337 -25.65 12.83 -12.43
CA SER A 337 -27.05 12.61 -12.17
C SER A 337 -27.41 11.21 -12.67
N THR A 338 -27.87 10.35 -11.77
CA THR A 338 -28.60 9.14 -12.15
C THR A 338 -30.06 9.57 -12.36
N VAL A 339 -30.63 9.17 -13.50
CA VAL A 339 -32.07 9.24 -13.80
C VAL A 339 -32.82 8.31 -12.86
#